data_AF-A0A1Q9T458-F1
#
_entry.id   AF-A0A1Q9T458-F1
#
_cell.length_a   1.000
_cell.length_b   1.000
_cell.length_c   1.000
_cell.angle_alpha   90.00
_cell.angle_beta   90.00
_cell.angle_gamma   90.00
#
_symmetry.space_group_name_H-M   'P 1'
#
loop_
_entity.id
_entity.type
_entity.pdbx_description
1 polymer ?
#
loop_
_entity_poly.entity_id
_entity_poly.type
_entity_poly.pdbx_seq_one_letter_code
_entity_poly.pdbx_strand_id
1 'polypeptide(L)' 'MGNFSEQNWGESPERRQESVRRWVTQAEVDAGDRPGVTSAENEEIKRLKAENRRLREDVAILKAATSFFVGELDPRNR' A
#
# COMPACT_ATOMS: atom_id res chain seq x y z
N MET A 1 27.17 -37.81 -7.18
CA MET A 1 26.04 -38.26 -6.34
C MET A 1 26.30 -37.72 -4.94
N GLY A 2 25.47 -36.91 -4.29
CA GLY A 2 24.22 -36.28 -4.67
C GLY A 2 24.20 -34.84 -4.19
N ASN A 3 23.49 -34.01 -4.94
CA ASN A 3 23.08 -32.67 -4.54
C ASN A 3 22.10 -32.77 -3.37
N PHE A 4 21.99 -31.70 -2.58
CA PHE A 4 20.74 -30.95 -2.33
C PHE A 4 20.74 -30.34 -0.92
N SER A 5 20.90 -29.02 -0.88
CA SER A 5 20.51 -28.09 0.18
C SER A 5 19.77 -28.65 1.42
N GLU A 6 20.49 -28.76 2.53
CA GLU A 6 19.92 -28.83 3.91
C GLU A 6 19.58 -27.44 4.49
N GLN A 7 19.27 -26.46 3.64
CA GLN A 7 18.89 -25.10 4.03
C GLN A 7 17.37 -24.88 4.07
N ASN A 8 16.60 -25.95 4.24
CA ASN A 8 15.17 -25.88 4.48
C ASN A 8 14.82 -26.50 5.83
N TRP A 9 15.43 -25.98 6.90
CA TRP A 9 14.94 -26.23 8.26
C TRP A 9 13.57 -25.57 8.38
N GLY A 10 12.56 -26.40 8.11
CA GLY A 10 11.17 -26.34 8.53
C GLY A 10 10.59 -24.95 8.74
N GLU A 11 9.60 -24.62 7.93
CA GLU A 11 8.45 -23.87 8.42
C GLU A 11 7.93 -24.52 9.71
N SER A 12 8.46 -24.03 10.83
CA SER A 12 7.91 -24.06 12.16
C SER A 12 6.38 -24.27 12.15
N PRO A 13 5.87 -25.46 12.52
CA PRO A 13 4.43 -25.77 12.55
C PRO A 13 3.61 -24.73 13.31
N GLU A 14 4.23 -24.08 14.31
CA GLU A 14 3.69 -22.98 15.08
C GLU A 14 3.38 -21.74 14.23
N ARG A 15 4.23 -21.38 13.26
CA ARG A 15 4.00 -20.25 12.34
C ARG A 15 2.74 -20.48 11.51
N ARG A 16 2.57 -21.70 10.99
CA ARG A 16 1.43 -22.06 10.15
C ARG A 16 0.12 -22.05 10.94
N GLN A 17 0.15 -22.55 12.18
CA GLN A 17 -1.02 -22.48 13.08
C GLN A 17 -1.39 -21.02 13.43
N GLU A 18 -0.40 -20.15 13.65
CA GLU A 18 -0.65 -18.73 13.92
C GLU A 18 -1.26 -18.01 12.69
N SER A 19 -0.77 -18.30 11.49
CA SER A 19 -1.34 -17.75 10.25
C SER A 19 -2.80 -18.15 10.06
N VAL A 20 -3.14 -19.42 10.30
CA VAL A 20 -4.53 -19.91 10.20
C VAL A 20 -5.42 -19.21 11.22
N ARG A 21 -4.97 -19.06 12.48
CA ARG A 21 -5.74 -18.34 13.51
C ARG A 21 -6.02 -16.88 13.11
N ARG A 22 -5.03 -16.21 12.52
CA ARG A 22 -5.22 -14.84 11.99
C ARG A 22 -6.26 -14.80 10.89
N TRP A 23 -6.25 -15.74 9.95
CA TRP A 23 -7.25 -15.79 8.87
C TRP A 23 -8.65 -16.06 9.38
N VAL A 24 -8.81 -16.95 10.37
CA VAL A 24 -10.11 -17.17 11.01
C VAL A 24 -10.63 -15.89 11.65
N THR A 25 -9.77 -15.20 12.42
CA THR A 25 -10.15 -13.91 13.05
C THR A 25 -10.52 -12.86 12.00
N GLN A 26 -9.79 -12.79 10.88
CA GLN A 26 -10.10 -11.86 9.80
C GLN A 26 -11.42 -12.22 9.10
N ALA A 27 -11.72 -13.51 8.92
CA ALA A 27 -12.98 -13.95 8.35
C ALA A 27 -14.18 -13.60 9.25
N GLU A 28 -14.03 -13.70 10.59
CA GLU A 28 -15.05 -13.23 11.54
C GLU A 28 -15.28 -11.71 11.43
N VAL A 29 -14.20 -10.93 11.23
CA VAL A 29 -14.30 -9.48 11.00
C VAL A 29 -14.98 -9.18 9.67
N ASP A 30 -14.60 -9.88 8.60
CA ASP A 30 -15.16 -9.72 7.26
C ASP A 30 -16.65 -10.14 7.21
N ALA A 31 -17.06 -11.09 8.05
CA ALA A 31 -18.46 -11.50 8.22
C ALA A 31 -19.28 -10.54 9.10
N GLY A 32 -18.63 -9.63 9.83
CA GLY A 32 -19.28 -8.72 10.78
C GLY A 32 -19.57 -9.33 12.15
N ASP A 33 -19.12 -10.56 12.40
CA ASP A 33 -19.26 -11.25 13.69
C ASP A 33 -18.32 -10.69 14.76
N ARG A 34 -17.27 -9.95 14.32
CA ARG A 34 -16.28 -9.33 15.19
C ARG A 34 -15.98 -7.90 14.75
N PRO A 35 -15.82 -6.93 15.68
CA PRO A 35 -15.36 -5.60 15.31
C PRO A 35 -13.93 -5.64 14.78
N GLY A 36 -13.68 -4.92 13.68
CA GLY A 36 -12.38 -4.80 13.04
C GLY A 36 -12.48 -4.08 11.70
N VAL A 37 -11.34 -3.91 11.03
CA VAL A 37 -11.31 -3.41 9.65
C VAL A 37 -11.40 -4.61 8.73
N THR A 38 -12.41 -4.59 7.87
CA THR A 38 -12.59 -5.64 6.87
C THR A 38 -11.49 -5.59 5.82
N SER A 39 -11.25 -6.72 5.18
CA SER A 39 -10.31 -6.83 4.06
C SER A 39 -10.67 -5.83 2.95
N ALA A 40 -11.95 -5.66 2.65
CA ALA A 40 -12.46 -4.73 1.65
C ALA A 40 -12.18 -3.26 1.99
N GLU A 41 -12.43 -2.85 3.25
CA GLU A 41 -12.11 -1.48 3.70
C GLU A 41 -10.61 -1.19 3.62
N ASN A 42 -9.77 -2.18 3.98
CA ASN A 42 -8.33 -2.03 3.90
C ASN A 42 -7.84 -1.89 2.44
N GLU A 43 -8.39 -2.68 1.53
CA GLU A 43 -8.11 -2.57 0.09
C GLU A 43 -8.50 -1.20 -0.46
N GLU A 44 -9.67 -0.70 -0.07
CA GLU A 44 -10.13 0.62 -0.46
C GLU A 44 -9.23 1.73 0.08
N ILE A 45 -8.83 1.65 1.35
CA ILE A 45 -7.86 2.60 1.94
C ILE A 45 -6.53 2.59 1.16
N LYS A 46 -6.04 1.41 0.76
CA LYS A 46 -4.81 1.31 -0.04
C LYS A 46 -4.99 1.95 -1.42
N ARG A 47 -6.12 1.71 -2.09
CA ARG A 47 -6.46 2.31 -3.39
C ARG A 47 -6.49 3.83 -3.29
N LEU A 48 -7.23 4.36 -2.32
CA LEU A 48 -7.36 5.80 -2.08
C LEU A 48 -6.02 6.45 -1.73
N LYS A 49 -5.17 5.79 -0.93
CA LYS A 49 -3.82 6.29 -0.62
C LYS A 49 -2.93 6.36 -1.87
N ALA A 50 -3.01 5.37 -2.75
CA ALA A 50 -2.26 5.37 -4.00
C ALA A 50 -2.74 6.49 -4.94
N GLU A 51 -4.05 6.66 -5.07
CA GLU A 51 -4.65 7.73 -5.87
C GLU A 51 -4.30 9.11 -5.32
N ASN A 52 -4.41 9.31 -4.00
CA ASN A 52 -4.07 10.58 -3.37
C ASN A 52 -2.60 10.96 -3.58
N ARG A 53 -1.69 9.97 -3.53
CA ARG A 53 -0.27 10.21 -3.84
C ARG A 53 -0.10 10.70 -5.28
N ARG A 54 -0.70 9.99 -6.25
CA ARG A 54 -0.66 10.38 -7.66
C ARG A 54 -1.21 11.79 -7.89
N LEU A 55 -2.37 12.10 -7.33
CA LEU A 55 -2.98 13.43 -7.46
C LEU A 55 -2.10 14.53 -6.87
N ARG A 56 -1.40 14.26 -5.76
CA ARG A 56 -0.45 15.22 -5.18
C ARG A 56 0.77 15.44 -6.07
N GLU A 57 1.28 14.39 -6.71
CA GLU A 57 2.35 14.49 -7.70
C GLU A 57 1.91 15.34 -8.91
N ASP A 58 0.73 15.07 -9.46
CA ASP A 58 0.16 15.84 -10.58
C ASP A 58 -0.02 17.32 -10.21
N VAL A 59 -0.57 17.60 -9.01
CA VAL A 59 -0.71 18.98 -8.52
C VAL A 59 0.64 19.67 -8.34
N ALA A 60 1.67 18.95 -7.87
CA ALA A 60 3.01 19.50 -7.73
C ALA A 60 3.61 19.89 -9.08
N ILE A 61 3.45 19.04 -10.10
CA ILE A 61 3.89 19.32 -11.47
C ILE A 61 3.19 20.54 -12.03
N LEU A 62 1.87 20.63 -11.89
CA LEU A 62 1.08 21.76 -12.39
C LEU A 62 1.47 23.08 -11.70
N LYS A 63 1.72 23.05 -10.39
CA LYS A 63 2.23 24.21 -9.65
C LYS A 63 3.62 24.64 -10.13
N ALA A 64 4.52 23.69 -10.35
CA ALA A 64 5.86 23.97 -10.87
C ALA A 64 5.80 24.59 -12.27
N ALA A 65 4.98 24.03 -13.17
CA ALA A 65 4.77 24.58 -14.50
C ALA A 65 4.18 26.00 -14.45
N THR A 66 3.16 26.22 -13.61
CA THR A 66 2.56 27.54 -13.43
C THR A 66 3.57 28.55 -12.92
N SER A 67 4.39 28.20 -11.92
CA SER A 67 5.43 29.08 -11.40
C SER A 67 6.49 29.42 -12.44
N PHE A 68 6.88 28.45 -13.27
CA PHE A 68 7.82 28.67 -14.37
C PHE A 68 7.28 29.70 -15.37
N PHE A 69 6.05 29.50 -15.86
CA PHE A 69 5.46 30.42 -16.84
C PHE A 69 5.17 31.81 -16.27
N VAL A 70 4.78 31.93 -15.00
CA VAL A 70 4.59 33.26 -14.37
C VAL A 70 5.91 34.04 -14.32
N GLY A 71 7.03 33.38 -14.03
CA GLY A 71 8.36 34.02 -14.03
C GLY A 71 8.85 34.40 -15.44
N GLU A 72 8.56 33.56 -16.44
CA GLU A 72 8.93 33.81 -17.85
C GLU A 72 8.09 34.92 -18.50
N LEU A 73 6.84 35.08 -18.06
CA LEU A 73 5.90 36.07 -18.58
C LEU A 73 5.90 37.39 -17.79
N ASP A 74 6.71 37.54 -16.74
CA ASP A 74 6.83 38.82 -16.02
C ASP A 74 7.53 39.85 -16.94
N PRO A 75 6.84 40.92 -17.38
CA PRO A 75 7.43 41.94 -18.25
C PRO A 75 8.56 42.73 -17.58
N ARG A 76 8.78 42.57 -16.27
CA ARG A 76 9.93 43.14 -15.54
C ARG A 76 11.18 42.27 -15.59
N ASN A 77 11.07 41.04 -16.10
CA ASN A 77 12.17 40.08 -16.23
C ASN A 77 12.76 40.03 -17.66
N ARG A 78 12.42 41.03 -18.49
CA ARG A 78 13.02 41.30 -19.81
C ARG A 78 13.98 42.48 -19.77
#